data_AF-A0A450VQ09-F1
#
_entry.id   AF-A0A450VQ09-F1
#
_cell.length_a   1.000
_cell.length_b   1.000
_cell.length_c   1.000
_cell.angle_alpha   90.00
_cell.angle_beta   90.00
_cell.angle_gamma   90.00
#
_symmetry.space_group_name_H-M   'P 1'
#
loop_
_entity.id
_entity.type
_entity.pdbx_description
1 polymer ?
#
loop_
_entity_poly.entity_id
_entity_poly.type
_entity_poly.pdbx_seq_one_letter_code
_entity_poly.pdbx_strand_id
1 'polypeptide(L)' 'MAREEGEREGEGIGMRRGLKEGRKEGRIEVARAALVRELDVGMVAEISGLSEGEIVRLKAEKE' A
#
# COMPACT_ATOMS: atom_id res chain seq x y z
N MET A 1 29.35 18.97 10.45
CA MET A 1 28.11 19.66 10.85
C MET A 1 27.10 19.75 9.71
N ALA A 2 27.15 20.70 8.77
CA ALA A 2 26.08 20.85 7.75
C ALA A 2 25.88 19.63 6.83
N ARG A 3 26.94 18.89 6.48
CA ARG A 3 26.81 17.64 5.68
C ARG A 3 26.17 16.50 6.45
N GLU A 4 26.55 16.30 7.71
CA GLU A 4 26.03 15.21 8.55
C GLU A 4 24.56 15.42 8.91
N GLU A 5 24.14 16.66 9.12
CA GLU A 5 22.73 17.01 9.32
C GLU A 5 21.90 16.76 8.06
N GLY A 6 22.41 17.15 6.88
CA GLY A 6 21.75 16.89 5.60
C GLY A 6 21.62 15.40 5.28
N GLU A 7 22.65 14.59 5.56
CA GLU A 7 22.60 13.13 5.39
C GLU A 7 21.57 12.50 6.32
N ARG A 8 21.56 12.86 7.60
CA ARG A 8 20.59 12.36 8.58
C ARG A 8 19.15 12.75 8.22
N GLU A 9 18.93 13.97 7.75
CA GLU A 9 17.61 14.41 7.28
C GLU A 9 17.17 13.63 6.04
N GLY A 10 18.08 13.44 5.08
CA GLY A 10 17.85 12.64 3.87
C GLY A 10 17.44 11.20 4.19
N GLU A 11 18.17 10.53 5.08
CA GLU A 11 17.82 9.19 5.56
C GLU A 11 16.44 9.15 6.23
N GLY A 12 16.14 10.15 7.07
CA GLY A 12 14.84 10.26 7.75
C GLY A 12 13.68 10.46 6.76
N ILE A 13 13.85 11.28 5.73
CA ILE A 13 12.86 11.46 4.66
C ILE A 13 12.69 10.17 3.86
N GLY A 14 13.80 9.54 3.47
CA GLY A 14 13.82 8.28 2.72
C GLY A 14 13.06 7.17 3.46
N MET A 15 13.36 6.99 4.74
CA MET A 15 12.71 5.98 5.58
C MET A 15 11.21 6.24 5.72
N ARG A 16 10.80 7.49 5.97
CA ARG A 16 9.37 7.85 6.06
C ARG A 16 8.63 7.58 4.75
N ARG A 17 9.23 7.93 3.61
CA ARG A 17 8.64 7.68 2.29
C ARG A 17 8.53 6.18 2.01
N GLY A 18 9.60 5.43 2.28
CA GLY A 18 9.63 3.97 2.10
C GLY A 18 8.57 3.25 2.94
N LEU A 19 8.43 3.62 4.22
CA LEU A 19 7.40 3.05 5.09
C LEU A 19 5.98 3.38 4.62
N LYS A 20 5.76 4.59 4.12
CA LYS A 20 4.45 5.00 3.58
C LYS A 20 4.09 4.20 2.33
N GLU A 21 5.02 4.10 1.37
CA GLU A 21 4.80 3.36 0.13
C GLU A 21 4.64 1.86 0.39
N GLY A 22 5.51 1.27 1.20
CA GLY A 22 5.44 -0.16 1.54
C GLY A 22 4.13 -0.54 2.24
N ARG A 23 3.60 0.32 3.12
CA ARG A 23 2.27 0.09 3.72
C ARG A 23 1.16 0.12 2.67
N LYS A 24 1.23 1.02 1.69
CA LYS A 24 0.22 1.11 0.63
C LYS A 24 0.29 -0.10 -0.29
N GLU A 25 1.48 -0.44 -0.77
CA GLU A 25 1.72 -1.61 -1.63
C GLU A 25 1.30 -2.92 -0.93
N GLY A 26 1.62 -3.09 0.35
CA GLY A 26 1.22 -4.28 1.10
C GLY A 26 -0.30 -4.45 1.20
N ARG A 27 -1.07 -3.37 1.35
CA ARG A 27 -2.55 -3.44 1.33
C ARG A 27 -3.07 -3.88 -0.04
N ILE A 28 -2.49 -3.34 -1.11
CA ILE A 28 -2.84 -3.68 -2.49
C ILE A 28 -2.52 -5.15 -2.78
N GLU A 29 -1.38 -5.65 -2.31
CA GLU A 29 -0.98 -7.05 -2.47
C GLU A 29 -1.97 -8.01 -1.78
N VAL A 30 -2.33 -7.72 -0.53
CA VAL A 30 -3.35 -8.48 0.21
C VAL A 30 -4.68 -8.48 -0.53
N ALA A 31 -5.13 -7.31 -1.00
CA ALA A 31 -6.37 -7.21 -1.78
C ALA A 31 -6.31 -8.03 -3.07
N ARG A 32 -5.20 -7.96 -3.82
CA ARG A 32 -5.01 -8.73 -5.06
C ARG A 32 -5.03 -10.23 -4.80
N ALA A 33 -4.36 -10.70 -3.74
CA ALA A 33 -4.35 -12.11 -3.35
C ALA A 33 -5.75 -12.60 -2.96
N ALA A 34 -6.51 -11.78 -2.23
CA ALA A 34 -7.88 -12.07 -1.85
C ALA A 34 -8.83 -12.14 -3.06
N LEU A 35 -8.73 -11.19 -4.00
CA LEU A 35 -9.53 -11.17 -5.22
C LEU A 35 -9.26 -12.37 -6.14
N VAL A 36 -8.02 -12.84 -6.23
CA VAL A 36 -7.66 -14.08 -6.98
C VAL A 36 -8.38 -15.31 -6.41
N ARG A 37 -8.73 -15.29 -5.13
CA ARG A 37 -9.48 -16.36 -4.45
C ARG A 37 -10.98 -16.15 -4.51
N GLU A 38 -11.46 -15.23 -5.34
CA GLU A 38 -12.88 -14.90 -5.55
C GLU A 38 -13.61 -14.48 -4.26
N LEU A 39 -12.88 -13.90 -3.30
CA LEU A 39 -13.48 -13.35 -2.09
C LEU A 39 -14.36 -12.12 -2.43
N ASP A 40 -15.41 -11.95 -1.64
CA ASP A 40 -16.33 -10.82 -1.73
C ASP A 40 -15.59 -9.48 -1.53
N VAL A 41 -16.08 -8.42 -2.20
CA VAL A 41 -15.48 -7.09 -2.17
C VAL A 41 -15.44 -6.49 -0.77
N GLY A 42 -16.50 -6.68 0.03
CA GLY A 42 -16.55 -6.22 1.41
C GLY A 42 -15.52 -6.93 2.28
N MET A 43 -15.41 -8.26 2.16
CA MET A 43 -14.39 -9.05 2.87
C MET A 43 -12.97 -8.64 2.47
N VAL A 44 -12.73 -8.39 1.18
CA VAL A 44 -11.43 -7.94 0.67
C VAL A 44 -11.10 -6.55 1.24
N ALA A 45 -12.06 -5.63 1.28
CA ALA A 45 -11.91 -4.30 1.86
C ALA A 45 -11.54 -4.37 3.35
N GLU A 46 -12.22 -5.23 4.11
CA GLU A 46 -11.95 -5.44 5.54
C GLU A 46 -10.52 -5.95 5.78
N ILE A 47 -10.10 -7.02 5.11
CA ILE A 47 -8.78 -7.65 5.33
C ILE A 47 -7.64 -6.75 4.86
N SER A 48 -7.80 -6.07 3.72
CA SER A 48 -6.76 -5.23 3.14
C SER A 48 -6.68 -3.83 3.76
N GLY A 49 -7.73 -3.38 4.45
CA GLY A 49 -7.84 -2.01 4.95
C GLY A 49 -7.93 -0.97 3.82
N LEU A 50 -8.46 -1.37 2.67
CA LEU A 50 -8.82 -0.51 1.54
C LEU A 50 -10.33 -0.29 1.53
N SER A 51 -10.79 0.76 0.87
CA SER A 51 -12.22 0.97 0.63
C SER A 51 -12.73 0.03 -0.47
N GLU A 52 -14.02 -0.32 -0.43
CA GLU A 52 -14.66 -1.11 -1.50
C GLU A 52 -14.45 -0.47 -2.89
N GLY A 53 -14.49 0.86 -2.98
CA GLY A 53 -14.22 1.58 -4.24
C GLY A 53 -12.77 1.45 -4.74
N GLU A 54 -11.79 1.26 -3.86
CA GLU A 54 -10.42 0.88 -4.26
C GLU A 54 -10.36 -0.57 -4.74
N ILE A 55 -11.07 -1.48 -4.08
CA ILE A 55 -11.15 -2.89 -4.49
C ILE A 55 -11.79 -3.05 -5.86
N VAL A 56 -12.89 -2.34 -6.13
CA VAL A 56 -13.58 -2.34 -7.43
C VAL A 56 -12.64 -1.85 -8.54
N ARG A 57 -11.87 -0.79 -8.29
CA ARG A 57 -10.86 -0.29 -9.24
C ARG A 57 -9.75 -1.31 -9.48
N LEU A 58 -9.22 -1.92 -8.41
CA LEU A 58 -8.21 -2.97 -8.51
C LEU A 58 -8.68 -4.19 -9.30
N LYS A 59 -9.96 -4.54 -9.20
CA LYS A 59 -10.58 -5.62 -9.98
C LYS A 59 -10.67 -5.26 -11.46
N ALA A 60 -11.04 -4.01 -11.79
CA ALA A 60 -11.17 -3.52 -13.16
C ALA A 60 -9.82 -3.35 -13.89
N GLU A 61 -8.73 -3.08 -13.17
CA GLU A 61 -7.37 -2.98 -13.75
C GLU A 61 -6.78 -4.34 -14.19
N LYS A 62 -7.45 -5.46 -13.85
CA LYS A 62 -7.01 -6.81 -14.20
C LYS A 62 -7.67 -7.40 -15.45
N GLU A 63 -8.70 -6.72 -16.00
CA GLU A 63 -9.36 -7.06 -17.26
C GLU A 63 -8.76 -6.28 -18.44
#